data_AF-A0A2T3MPD3-F1
#
_entry.id   AF-A0A2T3MPD3-F1
#
_cell.length_a   1.000
_cell.length_b   1.000
_cell.length_c   1.000
_cell.angle_alpha   90.00
_cell.angle_beta   90.00
_cell.angle_gamma   90.00
#
_symmetry.space_group_name_H-M   'P 1'
#
loop_
_entity.id
_entity.type
_entity.pdbx_description
1 polymer ?
#
loop_
_entity_poly.entity_id
_entity_poly.type
_entity_poly.pdbx_seq_one_letter_code
_entity_poly.pdbx_strand_id
1 'polypeptide(L)'
;MKKLWRFLVKPSSRYSVLAIAVVCVIITLAGVFTFHESIKFSSTTEFCTSCHSMKENYNEYKTSIHYKNAYGVRAECRDCHIPENDPIAFMKAKLGGVGDIYSEFISKDIDTPAKFEANRLRMAQNVWRMMAETNSATCKSCHSYTAMDHAKQSPAAAAAMTTAAAKNMNCIECHKGIAHQLPHINNDFKATFKQLTINAGEAPATKTLYTLASKKLYTTDSASGDAQGQLYPASKVEVLGTSGDMIKVQITGWQQQGSTTGMLVQDMAKQIQTVSLNADLQKSATILNTVKTEDGQTWQQEQVSAWITQRNMLASMKPIWAYGKEILDATCSQCHAIPDPKHLTANGWVQGLKAMQQYYMLDKDEERTLLKYLQDNAKDAPVAAPQAAE
;
A
#
# COMPACT_ATOMS: atom_id res chain seq x y z
N MET A 1 27.33 41.30 4.07
CA MET A 1 26.65 41.10 2.77
C MET A 1 26.70 42.31 1.82
N LYS A 2 26.28 43.53 2.22
CA LYS A 2 26.27 44.73 1.33
C LYS A 2 27.65 45.10 0.72
N LYS A 3 28.76 44.94 1.45
CA LYS A 3 30.13 45.20 0.95
C LYS A 3 30.61 44.16 -0.07
N LEU A 4 30.28 42.88 0.14
CA LEU A 4 30.63 41.79 -0.77
C LEU A 4 29.83 41.90 -2.08
N TRP A 5 28.55 42.23 -2.00
CA TRP A 5 27.71 42.48 -3.18
C TRP A 5 28.20 43.69 -4.00
N ARG A 6 28.55 44.81 -3.34
CA ARG A 6 29.13 45.98 -4.02
C ARG A 6 30.50 45.68 -4.66
N PHE A 7 31.27 44.74 -4.10
CA PHE A 7 32.52 44.29 -4.69
C PHE A 7 32.30 43.42 -5.93
N LEU A 8 31.33 42.50 -5.89
CA LEU A 8 31.02 41.59 -7.01
C LEU A 8 30.39 42.29 -8.22
N VAL A 9 29.62 43.37 -8.01
CA VAL A 9 28.89 44.10 -9.08
C VAL A 9 29.69 45.29 -9.63
N LYS A 10 30.78 45.71 -8.98
CA LYS A 10 31.61 46.83 -9.45
C LYS A 10 32.47 46.38 -10.65
N PRO A 11 32.46 47.11 -11.79
CA PRO A 11 33.31 46.80 -12.93
C PRO A 11 34.78 46.73 -12.52
N SER A 12 35.48 45.70 -12.97
CA SER A 12 36.91 45.55 -12.76
C SER A 12 37.66 46.72 -13.40
N SER A 13 38.48 47.42 -12.61
CA SER A 13 39.39 48.47 -13.10
C SER A 13 40.78 47.94 -13.48
N ARG A 14 41.06 46.65 -13.21
CA ARG A 14 42.40 46.04 -13.33
C ARG A 14 42.51 44.97 -14.42
N TYR A 15 41.43 44.25 -14.67
CA TYR A 15 41.35 43.17 -15.66
C TYR A 15 40.38 43.53 -16.78
N SER A 16 40.76 43.24 -18.02
CA SER A 16 39.90 43.45 -19.19
C SER A 16 38.66 42.54 -19.14
N VAL A 17 37.58 42.96 -19.79
CA VAL A 17 36.34 42.17 -19.91
C VAL A 17 36.64 40.80 -20.54
N LEU A 18 37.54 40.74 -21.52
CA LEU A 18 37.97 39.50 -22.14
C LEU A 18 38.69 38.57 -21.14
N ALA A 19 39.59 39.09 -20.31
CA ALA A 19 40.28 38.28 -19.30
C ALA A 19 39.31 37.70 -18.26
N ILE A 20 38.32 38.49 -17.83
CA ILE A 20 37.27 38.03 -16.89
C ILE A 20 36.39 36.96 -17.55
N ALA A 21 35.98 37.17 -18.81
CA ALA A 21 35.19 36.21 -19.55
C ALA A 21 35.92 34.87 -19.71
N VAL A 22 37.22 34.89 -20.03
CA VAL A 22 38.04 33.68 -20.13
C VAL A 22 38.12 32.95 -18.79
N VAL A 23 38.34 33.66 -17.68
CA VAL A 23 38.37 33.06 -16.34
C VAL A 23 37.02 32.45 -15.98
N CYS A 24 35.91 33.13 -16.25
CA CYS A 24 34.57 32.60 -16.03
C CYS A 24 34.35 31.31 -16.83
N VAL A 25 34.73 31.28 -18.11
CA VAL A 25 34.61 30.07 -18.95
C VAL A 25 35.43 28.93 -18.37
N ILE A 26 36.69 29.17 -17.95
CA ILE A 26 37.53 28.14 -17.34
C ILE A 26 36.89 27.60 -16.06
N ILE A 27 36.39 28.47 -15.18
CA ILE A 27 35.72 28.08 -13.94
C ILE A 27 34.46 27.27 -14.24
N THR A 28 33.64 27.70 -15.20
CA THR A 28 32.43 26.97 -15.61
C THR A 28 32.77 25.59 -16.17
N LEU A 29 33.75 25.49 -17.07
CA LEU A 29 34.17 24.20 -17.64
C LEU A 29 34.72 23.27 -16.56
N ALA A 30 35.58 23.78 -15.67
CA ALA A 30 36.09 23.02 -14.54
C ALA A 30 34.96 22.57 -13.62
N GLY A 31 33.99 23.44 -13.32
CA GLY A 31 32.84 23.12 -12.48
C GLY A 31 31.94 22.04 -13.10
N VAL A 32 31.58 22.19 -14.38
CA VAL A 32 30.76 21.22 -15.11
C VAL A 32 31.46 19.87 -15.21
N PHE A 33 32.74 19.85 -15.58
CA PHE A 33 33.53 18.62 -15.65
C PHE A 33 33.59 17.92 -14.28
N THR A 34 33.96 18.66 -13.23
CA THR A 34 34.05 18.11 -11.88
C THR A 34 32.71 17.55 -11.40
N PHE A 35 31.61 18.27 -11.65
CA PHE A 35 30.27 17.85 -11.29
C PHE A 35 29.86 16.56 -12.02
N HIS A 36 30.10 16.51 -13.34
CA HIS A 36 29.76 15.37 -14.17
C HIS A 36 30.53 14.10 -13.77
N GLU A 37 31.83 14.21 -13.53
CA GLU A 37 32.64 13.07 -13.08
C GLU A 37 32.27 12.64 -11.65
N SER A 38 31.92 13.58 -10.76
CA SER A 38 31.41 13.24 -9.42
C SER A 38 30.09 12.46 -9.49
N ILE A 39 29.21 12.83 -10.42
CA ILE A 39 27.95 12.12 -10.65
C ILE A 39 28.21 10.70 -11.18
N LYS A 40 29.11 10.54 -12.15
CA LYS A 40 29.47 9.24 -12.69
C LYS A 40 30.07 8.33 -11.62
N PHE A 41 31.02 8.86 -10.85
CA PHE A 41 31.66 8.13 -9.76
C PHE A 41 30.63 7.66 -8.72
N SER A 42 29.74 8.55 -8.28
CA SER A 42 28.65 8.21 -7.36
C SER A 42 27.53 7.34 -7.98
N SER A 43 27.66 6.93 -9.25
CA SER A 43 26.76 5.98 -9.92
C SER A 43 27.42 4.62 -10.14
N THR A 44 28.70 4.42 -9.81
CA THR A 44 29.34 3.13 -10.09
C THR A 44 28.94 2.06 -9.07
N THR A 45 28.98 0.80 -9.49
CA THR A 45 28.71 -0.33 -8.60
C THR A 45 29.74 -0.39 -7.46
N GLU A 46 30.99 0.01 -7.69
CA GLU A 46 32.02 0.09 -6.66
C GLU A 46 31.66 1.13 -5.57
N PHE A 47 31.12 2.29 -5.97
CA PHE A 47 30.65 3.28 -5.01
C PHE A 47 29.47 2.74 -4.21
N CYS A 48 28.45 2.19 -4.88
CA CYS A 48 27.27 1.62 -4.21
C CYS A 48 27.64 0.52 -3.21
N THR A 49 28.61 -0.32 -3.54
CA THR A 49 29.04 -1.46 -2.71
C THR A 49 30.14 -1.13 -1.70
N SER A 50 30.56 0.14 -1.63
CA SER A 50 31.55 0.60 -0.66
C SER A 50 31.03 0.56 0.79
N CYS A 51 29.71 0.62 0.97
CA CYS A 51 29.04 0.45 2.27
C CYS A 51 28.79 -1.03 2.56
N HIS A 52 28.95 -1.46 3.81
CA HIS A 52 28.77 -2.87 4.17
C HIS A 52 27.33 -3.35 4.04
N SER A 53 26.34 -2.46 4.25
CA SER A 53 24.91 -2.76 4.08
C SER A 53 24.55 -3.17 2.66
N MET A 54 25.28 -2.70 1.65
CA MET A 54 25.03 -3.02 0.23
C MET A 54 25.73 -4.32 -0.23
N LYS A 55 26.59 -4.92 0.60
CA LYS A 55 27.30 -6.15 0.22
C LYS A 55 26.37 -7.33 0.01
N GLU A 56 25.29 -7.41 0.79
CA GLU A 56 24.31 -8.50 0.65
C GLU A 56 23.55 -8.37 -0.67
N ASN A 57 23.02 -7.18 -0.99
CA ASN A 57 22.40 -6.91 -2.28
C ASN A 57 23.34 -7.18 -3.45
N TYR A 58 24.63 -6.88 -3.31
CA TYR A 58 25.62 -7.22 -4.33
C TYR A 58 25.80 -8.73 -4.49
N ASN A 59 25.79 -9.49 -3.38
CA ASN A 59 25.82 -10.95 -3.43
C ASN A 59 24.59 -11.53 -4.11
N GLU A 60 23.40 -11.02 -3.80
CA GLU A 60 22.15 -11.40 -4.46
C GLU A 60 22.22 -11.09 -5.97
N TYR A 61 22.64 -9.87 -6.33
CA TYR A 61 22.77 -9.44 -7.72
C TYR A 61 23.71 -10.36 -8.52
N LYS A 62 24.82 -10.81 -7.94
CA LYS A 62 25.76 -11.75 -8.58
C LYS A 62 25.12 -13.09 -8.97
N THR A 63 24.01 -13.47 -8.35
CA THR A 63 23.26 -14.69 -8.69
C THR A 63 22.27 -14.48 -9.83
N SER A 64 22.02 -13.23 -10.22
CA SER A 64 21.02 -12.89 -11.24
C SER A 64 21.55 -13.00 -12.67
N ILE A 65 20.63 -13.15 -13.63
CA ILE A 65 20.92 -13.13 -15.07
C ILE A 65 21.48 -11.77 -15.53
N HIS A 66 21.25 -10.69 -14.77
CA HIS A 66 21.77 -9.36 -15.08
C HIS A 66 23.26 -9.21 -14.72
N TYR A 67 23.80 -10.11 -13.88
CA TYR A 67 25.23 -10.16 -13.59
C TYR A 67 26.00 -11.13 -14.49
N LYS A 68 25.42 -12.31 -14.75
CA LYS A 68 26.04 -13.38 -15.55
C LYS A 68 25.00 -14.04 -16.45
N ASN A 69 25.20 -13.92 -17.77
CA ASN A 69 24.35 -14.52 -18.80
C ASN A 69 25.19 -15.02 -19.98
N ALA A 70 24.52 -15.68 -20.92
CA ALA A 70 25.13 -16.28 -22.11
C ALA A 70 25.70 -15.26 -23.11
N TYR A 71 25.34 -13.97 -23.00
CA TYR A 71 25.70 -12.94 -23.97
C TYR A 71 26.87 -12.06 -23.51
N GLY A 72 27.33 -12.21 -22.26
CA GLY A 72 28.44 -11.43 -21.71
C GLY A 72 28.11 -9.95 -21.47
N VAL A 73 26.83 -9.57 -21.51
CA VAL A 73 26.35 -8.21 -21.20
C VAL A 73 26.02 -8.13 -19.72
N ARG A 74 26.34 -7.01 -19.07
CA ARG A 74 26.04 -6.79 -17.64
C ARG A 74 25.34 -5.45 -17.46
N ALA A 75 24.26 -5.47 -16.68
CA ALA A 75 23.62 -4.25 -16.18
C ALA A 75 24.18 -3.94 -14.79
N GLU A 76 24.73 -2.75 -14.60
CA GLU A 76 25.28 -2.27 -13.34
C GLU A 76 24.17 -1.71 -12.41
N CYS A 77 24.50 -1.43 -11.14
CA CYS A 77 23.50 -0.94 -10.17
C CYS A 77 22.72 0.28 -10.68
N ARG A 78 23.40 1.24 -11.31
CA ARG A 78 22.77 2.45 -11.86
C ARG A 78 21.79 2.17 -12.99
N ASP A 79 22.03 1.14 -13.79
CA ASP A 79 21.23 0.87 -14.98
C ASP A 79 19.79 0.47 -14.60
N CYS A 80 19.59 -0.01 -13.37
CA CYS A 80 18.28 -0.32 -12.80
C CYS A 80 17.79 0.74 -11.78
N HIS A 81 18.68 1.31 -10.96
CA HIS A 81 18.32 2.18 -9.84
C HIS A 81 18.34 3.69 -10.16
N ILE A 82 18.89 4.10 -11.31
CA ILE A 82 19.05 5.52 -11.68
C ILE A 82 18.42 5.75 -13.06
N PRO A 83 17.23 6.39 -13.15
CA PRO A 83 16.57 6.65 -14.42
C PRO A 83 17.24 7.81 -15.18
N GLU A 84 18.33 7.53 -15.88
CA GLU A 84 19.14 8.54 -16.59
C GLU A 84 18.40 9.24 -17.76
N ASN A 85 17.31 8.65 -18.26
CA ASN A 85 16.51 9.20 -19.34
C ASN A 85 15.46 10.24 -18.89
N ASP A 86 15.27 10.44 -17.59
CA ASP A 86 14.40 11.46 -17.01
C ASP A 86 15.23 12.35 -16.06
N PRO A 87 15.51 13.62 -16.40
CA PRO A 87 16.32 14.50 -15.56
C PRO A 87 15.75 14.72 -14.14
N ILE A 88 14.43 14.72 -14.00
CA ILE A 88 13.76 14.92 -12.71
C ILE A 88 13.88 13.64 -11.87
N ALA A 89 13.56 12.49 -12.45
CA ALA A 89 13.66 11.21 -11.76
C ALA A 89 15.11 10.87 -11.43
N PHE A 90 16.06 11.17 -12.32
CA PHE A 90 17.49 11.07 -12.09
C PHE A 90 17.92 11.86 -10.85
N MET A 91 17.54 13.14 -10.78
CA MET A 91 17.89 13.99 -9.64
C MET A 91 17.23 13.49 -8.35
N LYS A 92 15.97 13.04 -8.41
CA LYS A 92 15.28 12.43 -7.25
C LYS A 92 16.01 11.18 -6.76
N ALA A 93 16.45 10.29 -7.66
CA ALA A 93 17.20 9.09 -7.30
C ALA A 93 18.54 9.45 -6.62
N LYS A 94 19.26 10.44 -7.17
CA LYS A 94 20.51 10.94 -6.58
C LYS A 94 20.32 11.59 -5.20
N LEU A 95 19.26 12.38 -5.02
CA LEU A 95 18.89 12.93 -3.71
C LEU A 95 18.43 11.85 -2.72
N GLY A 96 17.78 10.80 -3.21
CA GLY A 96 17.40 9.62 -2.42
C GLY A 96 18.60 8.94 -1.76
N GLY A 97 19.75 8.88 -2.44
CA GLY A 97 21.00 8.36 -1.88
C GLY A 97 21.50 9.11 -0.64
N VAL A 98 21.13 10.38 -0.45
CA VAL A 98 21.41 11.11 0.81
C VAL A 98 20.64 10.50 1.98
N GLY A 99 19.42 10.02 1.73
CA GLY A 99 18.61 9.27 2.70
C GLY A 99 19.26 7.93 3.07
N ASP A 100 19.89 7.26 2.11
CA ASP A 100 20.61 6.00 2.38
C ASP A 100 21.85 6.26 3.24
N ILE A 101 22.61 7.32 2.96
CA ILE A 101 23.75 7.75 3.81
C ILE A 101 23.28 8.10 5.23
N TYR A 102 22.16 8.82 5.35
CA TYR A 102 21.56 9.11 6.66
C TYR A 102 21.17 7.83 7.40
N SER A 103 20.56 6.87 6.69
CA SER A 103 20.13 5.57 7.22
C SER A 103 21.30 4.75 7.76
N GLU A 104 22.39 4.76 7.01
CA GLU A 104 23.62 4.03 7.36
C GLU A 104 24.36 4.66 8.54
N PHE A 105 24.63 5.97 8.49
CA PHE A 105 25.56 6.62 9.41
C PHE A 105 24.90 7.32 10.60
N ILE A 106 23.70 7.88 10.41
CA ILE A 106 23.05 8.74 11.40
C ILE A 106 21.98 7.98 12.18
N SER A 107 20.94 7.47 11.51
CA SER A 107 19.90 6.69 12.20
C SER A 107 20.32 5.25 12.48
N LYS A 108 21.27 4.71 11.71
CA LYS A 108 21.76 3.33 11.87
C LYS A 108 20.63 2.32 11.84
N ASP A 109 19.66 2.50 10.96
CA ASP A 109 18.50 1.60 10.80
C ASP A 109 18.76 0.52 9.74
N ILE A 110 19.91 0.54 9.07
CA ILE A 110 20.34 -0.48 8.09
C ILE A 110 21.78 -0.96 8.29
N ASP A 111 22.46 -0.49 9.35
CA ASP A 111 23.90 -0.70 9.59
C ASP A 111 24.29 -2.14 9.99
N THR A 112 23.32 -3.04 10.16
CA THR A 112 23.56 -4.47 10.46
C THR A 112 22.64 -5.34 9.60
N PRO A 113 23.00 -6.60 9.32
CA PRO A 113 22.14 -7.49 8.52
C PRO A 113 20.71 -7.64 9.06
N ALA A 114 20.54 -7.74 10.38
CA ALA A 114 19.22 -7.86 10.99
C ALA A 114 18.36 -6.60 10.80
N LYS A 115 18.96 -5.41 10.92
CA LYS A 115 18.24 -4.14 10.71
C LYS A 115 17.97 -3.86 9.24
N PHE A 116 18.90 -4.23 8.36
CA PHE A 116 18.72 -4.20 6.91
C PHE A 116 17.50 -5.05 6.53
N GLU A 117 17.44 -6.30 7.03
CA GLU A 117 16.34 -7.21 6.76
C GLU A 117 15.00 -6.68 7.30
N ALA A 118 14.98 -6.15 8.53
CA ALA A 118 13.79 -5.53 9.10
C ALA A 118 13.28 -4.32 8.29
N ASN A 119 14.18 -3.63 7.57
CA ASN A 119 13.83 -2.50 6.70
C ASN A 119 13.74 -2.89 5.21
N ARG A 120 13.96 -4.16 4.84
CA ARG A 120 14.03 -4.59 3.43
C ARG A 120 12.75 -4.27 2.68
N LEU A 121 11.58 -4.48 3.30
CA LEU A 121 10.30 -4.16 2.68
C LEU A 121 10.18 -2.66 2.37
N ARG A 122 10.50 -1.79 3.34
CA ARG A 122 10.47 -0.32 3.17
C ARG A 122 11.40 0.11 2.03
N MET A 123 12.62 -0.42 2.00
CA MET A 123 13.60 -0.09 0.96
C MET A 123 13.17 -0.60 -0.42
N ALA A 124 12.69 -1.85 -0.51
CA ALA A 124 12.16 -2.41 -1.74
C ALA A 124 10.96 -1.61 -2.26
N GLN A 125 10.04 -1.21 -1.39
CA GLN A 125 8.89 -0.35 -1.75
C GLN A 125 9.34 1.02 -2.27
N ASN A 126 10.40 1.61 -1.74
CA ASN A 126 10.94 2.87 -2.25
C ASN A 126 11.44 2.72 -3.70
N VAL A 127 12.21 1.67 -3.98
CA VAL A 127 12.72 1.36 -5.32
C VAL A 127 11.58 1.00 -6.27
N TRP A 128 10.64 0.16 -5.84
CA TRP A 128 9.47 -0.21 -6.64
C TRP A 128 8.57 0.98 -6.94
N ARG A 129 8.40 1.91 -5.99
CA ARG A 129 7.66 3.15 -6.23
C ARG A 129 8.34 3.99 -7.30
N MET A 130 9.66 4.14 -7.25
CA MET A 130 10.41 4.84 -8.31
C MET A 130 10.21 4.16 -9.68
N MET A 131 10.34 2.83 -9.74
CA MET A 131 10.11 2.07 -10.96
C MET A 131 8.65 2.18 -11.43
N ALA A 132 7.68 2.22 -10.51
CA ALA A 132 6.27 2.44 -10.80
C ALA A 132 6.02 3.82 -11.45
N GLU A 133 6.48 4.88 -10.78
CA GLU A 133 6.31 6.28 -11.18
C GLU A 133 6.98 6.60 -12.52
N THR A 134 8.14 5.99 -12.80
CA THR A 134 8.87 6.15 -14.06
C THR A 134 8.44 5.18 -15.14
N ASN A 135 7.36 4.42 -14.92
CA ASN A 135 6.88 3.37 -15.82
C ASN A 135 7.96 2.35 -16.24
N SER A 136 8.83 1.96 -15.31
CA SER A 136 9.98 1.08 -15.53
C SER A 136 10.91 1.60 -16.62
N ALA A 137 11.17 2.91 -16.65
CA ALA A 137 12.03 3.57 -17.62
C ALA A 137 13.43 2.93 -17.72
N THR A 138 13.99 2.53 -16.58
CA THR A 138 15.29 1.83 -16.48
C THR A 138 15.24 0.43 -17.07
N CYS A 139 14.14 -0.30 -16.90
CA CYS A 139 13.98 -1.61 -17.54
C CYS A 139 13.81 -1.44 -19.06
N LYS A 140 12.97 -0.50 -19.48
CA LYS A 140 12.59 -0.28 -20.89
C LYS A 140 13.73 0.31 -21.74
N SER A 141 14.76 0.88 -21.12
CA SER A 141 15.97 1.34 -21.81
C SER A 141 16.73 0.18 -22.50
N CYS A 142 16.67 -1.02 -21.93
CA CYS A 142 17.24 -2.24 -22.51
C CYS A 142 16.16 -3.22 -23.01
N HIS A 143 14.99 -3.24 -22.35
CA HIS A 143 13.87 -4.14 -22.63
C HIS A 143 12.69 -3.40 -23.25
N SER A 144 12.90 -2.76 -24.41
CA SER A 144 11.81 -2.10 -25.14
C SER A 144 10.81 -3.12 -25.66
N TYR A 145 9.51 -2.89 -25.41
CA TYR A 145 8.44 -3.72 -25.97
C TYR A 145 8.51 -3.83 -27.50
N THR A 146 8.94 -2.78 -28.20
CA THR A 146 9.04 -2.79 -29.68
C THR A 146 10.24 -3.58 -30.20
N ALA A 147 11.25 -3.81 -29.36
CA ALA A 147 12.46 -4.55 -29.72
C ALA A 147 12.39 -6.03 -29.29
N MET A 148 11.37 -6.42 -28.52
CA MET A 148 11.16 -7.82 -28.12
C MET A 148 10.65 -8.65 -29.30
N ASP A 149 11.35 -9.75 -29.60
CA ASP A 149 10.90 -10.73 -30.56
C ASP A 149 9.94 -11.74 -29.88
N HIS A 150 8.64 -11.41 -29.85
CA HIS A 150 7.62 -12.25 -29.22
C HIS A 150 7.51 -13.66 -29.85
N ALA A 151 7.94 -13.84 -31.10
CA ALA A 151 7.93 -15.16 -31.75
C ALA A 151 8.97 -16.12 -31.15
N LYS A 152 10.01 -15.60 -30.50
CA LYS A 152 11.03 -16.39 -29.79
C LYS A 152 10.73 -16.59 -28.30
N GLN A 153 9.66 -15.99 -27.79
CA GLN A 153 9.21 -16.19 -26.42
C GLN A 153 8.38 -17.47 -26.32
N SER A 154 8.24 -18.03 -25.11
CA SER A 154 7.27 -19.11 -24.89
C SER A 154 5.85 -18.60 -25.18
N PRO A 155 4.91 -19.45 -25.61
CA PRO A 155 3.54 -19.00 -25.94
C PRO A 155 2.86 -18.21 -24.82
N ALA A 156 3.05 -18.64 -23.56
CA ALA A 156 2.52 -17.94 -22.40
C ALA A 156 3.17 -16.55 -22.19
N ALA A 157 4.50 -16.46 -22.32
CA ALA A 157 5.21 -15.20 -22.18
C ALA A 157 4.84 -14.22 -23.31
N ALA A 158 4.73 -14.71 -24.55
CA ALA A 158 4.31 -13.91 -25.69
C ALA A 158 2.91 -13.32 -25.50
N ALA A 159 1.93 -14.13 -25.05
CA ALA A 159 0.58 -13.65 -24.77
C ALA A 159 0.55 -12.58 -23.66
N ALA A 160 1.27 -12.83 -22.55
CA ALA A 160 1.37 -11.88 -21.45
C ALA A 160 2.07 -10.57 -21.87
N MET A 161 3.19 -10.66 -22.59
CA MET A 161 3.95 -9.50 -23.04
C MET A 161 3.28 -8.71 -24.16
N THR A 162 2.49 -9.37 -25.02
CA THR A 162 1.63 -8.66 -26.00
C THR A 162 0.60 -7.79 -25.28
N THR A 163 -0.04 -8.32 -24.24
CA THR A 163 -1.00 -7.56 -23.42
C THR A 163 -0.30 -6.43 -22.67
N ALA A 164 0.87 -6.69 -22.09
CA ALA A 164 1.65 -5.70 -21.37
C ALA A 164 2.10 -4.55 -22.28
N ALA A 165 2.57 -4.86 -23.49
CA ALA A 165 2.95 -3.89 -24.50
C ALA A 165 1.77 -3.03 -24.93
N ALA A 166 0.63 -3.65 -25.25
CA ALA A 166 -0.58 -2.93 -25.67
C ALA A 166 -1.11 -1.95 -24.60
N LYS A 167 -0.94 -2.29 -23.33
CA LYS A 167 -1.35 -1.45 -22.19
C LYS A 167 -0.22 -0.57 -21.63
N ASN A 168 0.98 -0.63 -22.21
CA ASN A 168 2.20 0.00 -21.70
C ASN A 168 2.41 -0.22 -20.19
N MET A 169 2.20 -1.47 -19.74
CA MET A 169 2.27 -1.85 -18.34
C MET A 169 3.66 -1.61 -17.74
N ASN A 170 3.72 -1.53 -16.42
CA ASN A 170 4.97 -1.44 -15.71
C ASN A 170 5.62 -2.82 -15.57
N CYS A 171 6.92 -2.94 -15.80
CA CYS A 171 7.63 -4.22 -15.75
C CYS A 171 7.57 -4.88 -14.37
N ILE A 172 7.66 -4.07 -13.30
CA ILE A 172 7.62 -4.55 -11.91
C ILE A 172 6.22 -4.92 -11.42
N GLU A 173 5.18 -4.82 -12.26
CA GLU A 173 3.87 -5.41 -11.94
C GLU A 173 3.94 -6.94 -11.92
N CYS A 174 4.84 -7.54 -12.70
CA CYS A 174 5.04 -9.00 -12.74
C CYS A 174 6.47 -9.40 -12.34
N HIS A 175 7.47 -8.58 -12.66
CA HIS A 175 8.88 -8.90 -12.45
C HIS A 175 9.45 -8.21 -11.21
N LYS A 176 9.02 -8.65 -10.02
CA LYS A 176 9.65 -8.26 -8.75
C LYS A 176 10.72 -9.28 -8.35
N GLY A 177 11.70 -8.84 -7.57
CA GLY A 177 12.78 -9.72 -7.09
C GLY A 177 13.73 -10.20 -8.19
N ILE A 178 13.96 -9.39 -9.23
CA ILE A 178 14.77 -9.75 -10.41
C ILE A 178 16.23 -10.01 -10.02
N ALA A 179 16.83 -9.08 -9.27
CA ALA A 179 18.24 -9.11 -8.87
C ALA A 179 18.44 -9.30 -7.37
N HIS A 180 17.37 -9.12 -6.59
CA HIS A 180 17.40 -9.13 -5.13
C HIS A 180 16.31 -10.04 -4.59
N GLN A 181 16.54 -10.64 -3.44
CA GLN A 181 15.55 -11.44 -2.75
C GLN A 181 14.33 -10.56 -2.40
N LEU A 182 13.13 -11.12 -2.59
CA LEU A 182 11.91 -10.45 -2.17
C LEU A 182 11.91 -10.31 -0.64
N PRO A 183 11.40 -9.19 -0.11
CA PRO A 183 11.19 -9.05 1.32
C PRO A 183 10.31 -10.20 1.85
N HIS A 184 10.63 -10.72 3.03
CA HIS A 184 9.75 -11.67 3.69
C HIS A 184 8.38 -11.02 3.96
N ILE A 185 7.29 -11.78 3.80
CA ILE A 185 5.97 -11.40 4.36
C ILE A 185 6.13 -11.42 5.87
N ASN A 186 6.50 -10.28 6.44
CA ASN A 186 6.37 -10.09 7.86
C ASN A 186 4.87 -9.98 8.15
N ASN A 187 4.33 -10.97 8.87
CA ASN A 187 2.97 -10.91 9.40
C ASN A 187 2.89 -9.87 10.54
N ASP A 188 3.56 -8.72 10.41
CA ASP A 188 3.68 -7.68 11.44
C ASP A 188 2.30 -7.10 11.77
N PHE A 189 1.38 -7.13 10.80
CA PHE A 189 -0.03 -6.82 11.03
C PHE A 189 -0.64 -7.71 12.13
N LYS A 190 -0.17 -8.95 12.35
CA LYS A 190 -0.61 -9.79 13.47
C LYS A 190 -0.15 -9.25 14.83
N ALA A 191 1.04 -8.64 14.89
CA ALA A 191 1.49 -7.94 16.09
C ALA A 191 0.66 -6.68 16.34
N THR A 192 0.36 -5.91 15.28
CA THR A 192 -0.57 -4.77 15.34
C THR A 192 -1.95 -5.21 15.85
N PHE A 193 -2.52 -6.29 15.29
CA PHE A 193 -3.80 -6.82 15.73
C PHE A 193 -3.80 -7.29 17.19
N LYS A 194 -2.71 -7.95 17.63
CA LYS A 194 -2.52 -8.34 19.03
C LYS A 194 -2.52 -7.12 19.95
N GLN A 195 -1.83 -6.04 19.56
CA GLN A 195 -1.81 -4.81 20.33
C GLN A 195 -3.18 -4.11 20.36
N LEU A 196 -3.89 -4.08 19.22
CA LEU A 196 -5.26 -3.55 19.14
C LEU A 196 -6.21 -4.35 20.04
N THR A 197 -6.08 -5.67 20.08
CA THR A 197 -6.88 -6.56 20.94
C THR A 197 -6.60 -6.31 22.43
N ILE A 198 -5.34 -6.11 22.81
CA ILE A 198 -4.96 -5.75 24.19
C ILE A 198 -5.59 -4.41 24.58
N ASN A 199 -5.52 -3.41 23.70
CA ASN A 199 -6.09 -2.09 23.93
C ASN A 199 -7.63 -2.10 23.93
N ALA A 200 -8.24 -3.05 23.22
CA ALA A 200 -9.69 -3.26 23.14
C ALA A 200 -10.19 -4.32 24.16
N GLY A 201 -9.54 -4.43 25.32
CA GLY A 201 -9.92 -5.36 26.39
C GLY A 201 -11.26 -5.03 27.05
N GLU A 202 -11.66 -3.76 27.02
CA GLU A 202 -12.97 -3.26 27.48
C GLU A 202 -13.50 -2.27 26.43
N ALA A 203 -14.82 -2.22 26.26
CA ALA A 203 -15.43 -1.32 25.29
C ALA A 203 -15.34 0.14 25.80
N PRO A 204 -14.87 1.10 24.98
CA PRO A 204 -14.91 2.51 25.35
C PRO A 204 -16.34 2.98 25.68
N ALA A 205 -16.48 3.88 26.64
CA ALA A 205 -17.76 4.47 27.05
C ALA A 205 -18.27 5.53 26.05
N THR A 206 -18.49 5.12 24.79
CA THR A 206 -18.98 5.98 23.71
C THR A 206 -20.26 5.42 23.11
N LYS A 207 -21.14 6.29 22.61
CA LYS A 207 -22.41 5.87 21.99
C LYS A 207 -22.19 5.05 20.72
N THR A 208 -21.16 5.36 19.95
CA THR A 208 -20.81 4.63 18.72
C THR A 208 -19.55 3.82 18.94
N LEU A 209 -19.58 2.56 18.50
CA LEU A 209 -18.45 1.64 18.54
C LEU A 209 -18.27 0.92 17.20
N TYR A 210 -17.07 0.40 17.00
CA TYR A 210 -16.66 -0.35 15.81
C TYR A 210 -16.06 -1.68 16.21
N THR A 211 -16.40 -2.75 15.50
CA THR A 211 -15.85 -4.09 15.75
C THR A 211 -14.45 -4.24 15.19
N LEU A 212 -13.49 -4.62 16.03
CA LEU A 212 -12.13 -4.97 15.59
C LEU A 212 -12.09 -6.36 14.94
N ALA A 213 -12.90 -7.29 15.44
CA ALA A 213 -12.97 -8.68 14.99
C ALA A 213 -14.42 -9.16 14.91
N SER A 214 -14.67 -10.33 14.33
CA SER A 214 -16.01 -10.89 14.29
C SER A 214 -16.58 -11.11 15.70
N LYS A 215 -17.84 -10.74 15.90
CA LYS A 215 -18.57 -10.87 17.18
C LYS A 215 -19.75 -11.81 17.01
N LYS A 216 -19.92 -12.73 17.96
CA LYS A 216 -21.16 -13.50 18.08
C LYS A 216 -22.28 -12.61 18.59
N LEU A 217 -23.47 -12.79 18.05
CA LEU A 217 -24.68 -12.08 18.46
C LEU A 217 -25.55 -12.95 19.35
N TYR A 218 -26.13 -12.36 20.38
CA TYR A 218 -27.00 -13.03 21.35
C TYR A 218 -28.30 -12.25 21.51
N THR A 219 -29.39 -12.95 21.83
CA THR A 219 -30.70 -12.35 22.13
C THR A 219 -30.85 -11.94 23.58
N THR A 220 -30.05 -12.53 24.47
CA THR A 220 -30.01 -12.26 25.91
C THR A 220 -28.68 -11.65 26.32
N ASP A 221 -28.63 -11.07 27.52
CA ASP A 221 -27.44 -10.47 28.13
C ASP A 221 -26.44 -11.51 28.66
N SER A 222 -26.38 -12.68 28.05
CA SER A 222 -25.43 -13.75 28.38
C SER A 222 -24.84 -14.36 27.12
N ALA A 223 -23.51 -14.54 27.12
CA ALA A 223 -22.78 -15.25 26.07
C ALA A 223 -22.87 -16.78 26.19
N SER A 224 -23.67 -17.32 27.13
CA SER A 224 -23.81 -18.77 27.38
C SER A 224 -24.77 -19.47 26.42
N GLY A 225 -25.65 -18.73 25.74
CA GLY A 225 -26.60 -19.28 24.78
C GLY A 225 -26.01 -19.52 23.39
N ASP A 226 -26.82 -20.07 22.48
CA ASP A 226 -26.43 -20.22 21.08
C ASP A 226 -26.33 -18.87 20.38
N ALA A 227 -25.26 -18.67 19.62
CA ALA A 227 -25.08 -17.47 18.82
C ALA A 227 -26.16 -17.39 17.74
N GLN A 228 -26.91 -16.29 17.73
CA GLN A 228 -28.01 -16.02 16.80
C GLN A 228 -27.57 -15.21 15.57
N GLY A 229 -26.26 -15.11 15.36
CA GLY A 229 -25.68 -14.40 14.25
C GLY A 229 -24.22 -14.05 14.50
N GLN A 230 -23.65 -13.33 13.53
CA GLN A 230 -22.28 -12.87 13.55
C GLN A 230 -22.21 -11.45 12.98
N LEU A 231 -21.69 -10.52 13.77
CA LEU A 231 -21.33 -9.18 13.34
C LEU A 231 -19.87 -9.19 12.88
N TYR A 232 -19.60 -8.72 11.67
CA TYR A 232 -18.27 -8.80 11.06
C TYR A 232 -17.33 -7.68 11.53
N PRO A 233 -16.01 -7.79 11.31
CA PRO A 233 -15.05 -6.73 11.61
C PRO A 233 -15.38 -5.45 10.85
N ALA A 234 -14.89 -4.31 11.33
CA ALA A 234 -15.12 -2.99 10.76
C ALA A 234 -16.63 -2.70 10.52
N SER A 235 -17.47 -3.03 11.50
CA SER A 235 -18.91 -2.73 11.49
C SER A 235 -19.21 -1.70 12.57
N LYS A 236 -19.94 -0.64 12.19
CA LYS A 236 -20.44 0.38 13.12
C LYS A 236 -21.65 -0.15 13.89
N VAL A 237 -21.69 0.11 15.19
CA VAL A 237 -22.86 -0.15 16.05
C VAL A 237 -23.13 1.02 17.00
N GLU A 238 -24.37 1.16 17.46
CA GLU A 238 -24.74 2.09 18.52
C GLU A 238 -25.02 1.34 19.83
N VAL A 239 -24.48 1.83 20.94
CA VAL A 239 -24.65 1.22 22.27
C VAL A 239 -25.98 1.66 22.86
N LEU A 240 -26.81 0.69 23.26
CA LEU A 240 -28.10 0.89 23.92
C LEU A 240 -28.01 0.69 25.43
N GLY A 241 -27.05 -0.10 25.90
CA GLY A 241 -26.86 -0.37 27.32
C GLY A 241 -25.78 -1.42 27.56
N THR A 242 -25.40 -1.60 28.82
CA THR A 242 -24.39 -2.57 29.26
C THR A 242 -24.97 -3.44 30.37
N SER A 243 -24.57 -4.71 30.43
CA SER A 243 -24.92 -5.67 31.49
C SER A 243 -23.74 -6.61 31.69
N GLY A 244 -22.99 -6.43 32.78
CA GLY A 244 -21.74 -7.17 33.00
C GLY A 244 -20.74 -7.00 31.84
N ASP A 245 -20.25 -8.13 31.30
CA ASP A 245 -19.34 -8.16 30.14
C ASP A 245 -20.07 -8.06 28.77
N MET A 246 -21.39 -7.85 28.79
CA MET A 246 -22.22 -7.75 27.59
C MET A 246 -22.64 -6.31 27.34
N ILE A 247 -22.75 -5.95 26.06
CA ILE A 247 -23.30 -4.68 25.59
C ILE A 247 -24.44 -4.95 24.64
N LYS A 248 -25.55 -4.27 24.87
CA LYS A 248 -26.69 -4.26 23.96
C LYS A 248 -26.40 -3.23 22.89
N VAL A 249 -26.36 -3.68 21.65
CA VAL A 249 -26.03 -2.85 20.50
C VAL A 249 -27.17 -2.82 19.50
N GLN A 250 -27.32 -1.67 18.86
CA GLN A 250 -28.16 -1.47 17.71
C GLN A 250 -27.31 -1.56 16.46
N ILE A 251 -27.68 -2.48 15.57
CA ILE A 251 -27.05 -2.69 14.27
C ILE A 251 -28.04 -2.23 13.20
N THR A 252 -27.55 -1.46 12.23
CA THR A 252 -28.33 -1.00 11.08
C THR A 252 -27.64 -1.44 9.81
N GLY A 253 -28.42 -1.87 8.82
CA GLY A 253 -27.91 -2.20 7.49
C GLY A 253 -29.03 -2.34 6.47
N TRP A 254 -28.65 -2.60 5.23
CA TRP A 254 -29.57 -2.75 4.10
C TRP A 254 -29.69 -4.21 3.69
N GLN A 255 -30.88 -4.59 3.24
CA GLN A 255 -31.14 -5.89 2.63
C GLN A 255 -32.16 -5.70 1.50
N GLN A 256 -32.10 -6.57 0.48
CA GLN A 256 -33.11 -6.58 -0.56
C GLN A 256 -34.42 -7.16 -0.01
N GLN A 257 -35.55 -6.51 -0.31
CA GLN A 257 -36.88 -6.95 0.13
C GLN A 257 -37.13 -8.40 -0.29
N GLY A 258 -37.57 -9.23 0.67
CA GLY A 258 -37.86 -10.65 0.44
C GLY A 258 -36.64 -11.57 0.50
N SER A 259 -35.43 -11.05 0.71
CA SER A 259 -34.25 -11.88 0.93
C SER A 259 -34.35 -12.64 2.25
N THR A 260 -33.99 -13.93 2.23
CA THR A 260 -33.96 -14.82 3.41
C THR A 260 -32.54 -15.11 3.91
N THR A 261 -31.53 -14.43 3.37
CA THR A 261 -30.12 -14.70 3.70
C THR A 261 -29.72 -14.25 5.11
N GLY A 262 -30.52 -13.37 5.73
CA GLY A 262 -30.19 -12.73 7.02
C GLY A 262 -28.97 -11.83 6.96
N MET A 263 -28.47 -11.49 5.76
CA MET A 263 -27.26 -10.70 5.57
C MET A 263 -27.62 -9.23 5.38
N LEU A 264 -27.19 -8.37 6.31
CA LEU A 264 -27.30 -6.92 6.17
C LEU A 264 -25.97 -6.33 5.66
N VAL A 265 -26.06 -5.43 4.69
CA VAL A 265 -24.90 -4.70 4.14
C VAL A 265 -24.88 -3.25 4.60
N GLN A 266 -23.70 -2.63 4.64
CA GLN A 266 -23.53 -1.25 5.10
C GLN A 266 -24.23 -0.24 4.19
N ASP A 267 -24.03 -0.39 2.88
CA ASP A 267 -24.54 0.49 1.83
C ASP A 267 -25.48 -0.28 0.89
N MET A 268 -26.58 0.35 0.48
CA MET A 268 -27.52 -0.20 -0.49
C MET A 268 -26.80 -0.62 -1.79
N ALA A 269 -27.13 -1.81 -2.30
CA ALA A 269 -26.56 -2.39 -3.52
C ALA A 269 -25.03 -2.62 -3.51
N LYS A 270 -24.35 -2.48 -2.36
CA LYS A 270 -22.93 -2.83 -2.22
C LYS A 270 -22.77 -4.04 -1.30
N GLN A 271 -21.94 -4.99 -1.70
CA GLN A 271 -21.65 -6.23 -0.95
C GLN A 271 -20.68 -5.99 0.22
N ILE A 272 -20.94 -4.96 1.03
CA ILE A 272 -20.16 -4.59 2.23
C ILE A 272 -20.86 -5.20 3.44
N GLN A 273 -20.53 -6.46 3.76
CA GLN A 273 -21.25 -7.23 4.76
C GLN A 273 -21.07 -6.66 6.18
N THR A 274 -22.16 -6.29 6.84
CA THR A 274 -22.12 -5.79 8.22
C THR A 274 -22.37 -6.90 9.22
N VAL A 275 -23.43 -7.68 9.02
CA VAL A 275 -23.89 -8.71 9.95
C VAL A 275 -24.63 -9.83 9.22
N SER A 276 -24.47 -11.06 9.69
CA SER A 276 -25.33 -12.20 9.36
C SER A 276 -26.22 -12.55 10.56
N LEU A 277 -27.53 -12.61 10.36
CA LEU A 277 -28.56 -12.89 11.35
C LEU A 277 -29.17 -14.27 11.11
N ASN A 278 -29.43 -15.01 12.18
CA ASN A 278 -30.28 -16.19 12.13
C ASN A 278 -31.76 -15.79 12.20
N ALA A 279 -32.65 -16.76 11.97
CA ALA A 279 -34.09 -16.55 11.86
C ALA A 279 -34.70 -15.78 13.05
N ASP A 280 -34.21 -16.00 14.28
CA ASP A 280 -34.76 -15.34 15.47
C ASP A 280 -34.43 -13.84 15.52
N LEU A 281 -33.17 -13.46 15.26
CA LEU A 281 -32.81 -12.05 15.18
C LEU A 281 -33.40 -11.37 13.94
N GLN A 282 -33.52 -12.09 12.82
CA GLN A 282 -34.14 -11.55 11.61
C GLN A 282 -35.61 -11.19 11.84
N LYS A 283 -36.37 -12.01 12.58
CA LYS A 283 -37.76 -11.69 12.96
C LYS A 283 -37.88 -10.48 13.88
N SER A 284 -36.82 -10.15 14.62
CA SER A 284 -36.78 -8.99 15.51
C SER A 284 -36.37 -7.69 14.82
N ALA A 285 -35.99 -7.75 13.54
CA ALA A 285 -35.56 -6.58 12.79
C ALA A 285 -36.73 -5.63 12.51
N THR A 286 -36.49 -4.33 12.67
CA THR A 286 -37.45 -3.27 12.34
C THR A 286 -37.01 -2.56 11.06
N ILE A 287 -37.94 -2.39 10.11
CA ILE A 287 -37.67 -1.64 8.88
C ILE A 287 -37.74 -0.14 9.19
N LEU A 288 -36.63 0.56 8.96
CA LEU A 288 -36.53 2.01 9.11
C LEU A 288 -36.90 2.76 7.84
N ASN A 289 -36.49 2.22 6.68
CA ASN A 289 -36.70 2.87 5.39
C ASN A 289 -36.86 1.82 4.28
N THR A 290 -37.58 2.17 3.22
CA THR A 290 -37.72 1.33 2.02
C THR A 290 -37.48 2.20 0.79
N VAL A 291 -36.51 1.80 -0.04
CA VAL A 291 -36.09 2.52 -1.24
C VAL A 291 -36.24 1.60 -2.45
N LYS A 292 -36.90 2.09 -3.50
CA LYS A 292 -36.98 1.40 -4.79
C LYS A 292 -35.96 2.02 -5.73
N THR A 293 -35.08 1.20 -6.28
CA THR A 293 -34.05 1.61 -7.24
C THR A 293 -34.60 1.64 -8.67
N GLU A 294 -33.90 2.34 -9.57
CA GLU A 294 -34.32 2.52 -10.97
C GLU A 294 -34.41 1.20 -11.74
N ASP A 295 -33.61 0.20 -11.36
CA ASP A 295 -33.63 -1.16 -11.89
C ASP A 295 -34.80 -2.02 -11.36
N GLY A 296 -35.69 -1.42 -10.56
CA GLY A 296 -36.89 -2.06 -10.02
C GLY A 296 -36.66 -2.87 -8.75
N GLN A 297 -35.42 -2.98 -8.25
CA GLN A 297 -35.16 -3.64 -6.97
C GLN A 297 -35.70 -2.78 -5.81
N THR A 298 -36.12 -3.43 -4.73
CA THR A 298 -36.56 -2.74 -3.52
C THR A 298 -35.66 -3.14 -2.36
N TRP A 299 -35.09 -2.14 -1.70
CA TRP A 299 -34.13 -2.27 -0.61
C TRP A 299 -34.76 -1.75 0.68
N GLN A 300 -34.58 -2.50 1.76
CA GLN A 300 -35.07 -2.16 3.08
C GLN A 300 -33.88 -1.89 3.99
N GLN A 301 -33.89 -0.74 4.65
CA GLN A 301 -32.96 -0.45 5.72
C GLN A 301 -33.55 -1.03 7.00
N GLU A 302 -32.87 -2.02 7.56
CA GLU A 302 -33.29 -2.74 8.74
C GLU A 302 -32.42 -2.38 9.93
N GLN A 303 -33.04 -2.46 11.10
CA GLN A 303 -32.41 -2.20 12.37
C GLN A 303 -32.71 -3.35 13.32
N VAL A 304 -31.67 -3.93 13.92
CA VAL A 304 -31.77 -5.08 14.83
C VAL A 304 -30.96 -4.84 16.09
N SER A 305 -31.54 -5.18 17.24
CA SER A 305 -30.88 -5.11 18.54
C SER A 305 -30.32 -6.48 18.91
N ALA A 306 -29.08 -6.55 19.35
CA ALA A 306 -28.46 -7.78 19.83
C ALA A 306 -27.46 -7.50 20.95
N TRP A 307 -27.13 -8.51 21.73
CA TRP A 307 -26.08 -8.46 22.72
C TRP A 307 -24.77 -9.01 22.16
N ILE A 308 -23.65 -8.36 22.48
CA ILE A 308 -22.29 -8.78 22.15
C ILE A 308 -21.38 -8.61 23.36
N THR A 309 -20.26 -9.33 23.42
CA THR A 309 -19.25 -9.11 24.48
C THR A 309 -18.53 -7.76 24.32
N GLN A 310 -17.97 -7.21 25.39
CA GLN A 310 -17.31 -5.89 25.36
C GLN A 310 -15.96 -5.86 24.61
N ARG A 311 -15.21 -6.96 24.64
CA ARG A 311 -13.88 -7.05 24.02
C ARG A 311 -13.90 -6.77 22.51
N ASN A 312 -12.79 -6.34 21.93
CA ASN A 312 -12.63 -6.10 20.49
C ASN A 312 -13.58 -5.04 19.94
N MET A 313 -13.92 -4.04 20.76
CA MET A 313 -14.68 -2.86 20.36
C MET A 313 -13.81 -1.62 20.45
N LEU A 314 -13.89 -0.75 19.45
CA LEU A 314 -13.10 0.49 19.35
C LEU A 314 -14.01 1.71 19.19
N ALA A 315 -13.60 2.85 19.71
CA ALA A 315 -14.32 4.12 19.56
C ALA A 315 -14.15 4.76 18.16
N SER A 316 -13.17 4.29 17.37
CA SER A 316 -12.83 4.85 16.06
C SER A 316 -12.53 3.76 15.05
N MET A 317 -12.91 4.01 13.79
CA MET A 317 -12.58 3.15 12.66
C MET A 317 -11.11 3.31 12.22
N LYS A 318 -10.46 4.43 12.54
CA LYS A 318 -9.11 4.78 12.06
C LYS A 318 -8.05 3.69 12.35
N PRO A 319 -7.98 3.08 13.55
CA PRO A 319 -7.03 2.00 13.80
C PRO A 319 -7.33 0.73 12.99
N ILE A 320 -8.60 0.44 12.73
CA ILE A 320 -9.03 -0.71 11.92
C ILE A 320 -8.61 -0.51 10.45
N TRP A 321 -8.75 0.70 9.93
CA TRP A 321 -8.30 1.05 8.58
C TRP A 321 -6.78 1.09 8.44
N ALA A 322 -6.06 1.55 9.47
CA ALA A 322 -4.60 1.43 9.50
C ALA A 322 -4.17 -0.04 9.42
N TYR A 323 -4.81 -0.91 10.20
CA TYR A 323 -4.57 -2.36 10.16
C TYR A 323 -4.94 -3.00 8.81
N GLY A 324 -6.09 -2.65 8.21
CA GLY A 324 -6.50 -3.12 6.89
C GLY A 324 -5.51 -2.70 5.78
N LYS A 325 -4.99 -1.47 5.85
CA LYS A 325 -3.91 -1.02 4.96
C LYS A 325 -2.62 -1.79 5.18
N GLU A 326 -2.26 -2.07 6.43
CA GLU A 326 -1.06 -2.86 6.75
C GLU A 326 -1.15 -4.28 6.18
N ILE A 327 -2.32 -4.93 6.27
CA ILE A 327 -2.56 -6.23 5.61
C ILE A 327 -2.34 -6.10 4.10
N LEU A 328 -2.93 -5.10 3.45
CA LEU A 328 -2.79 -4.85 2.02
C LEU A 328 -1.32 -4.68 1.62
N ASP A 329 -0.58 -3.84 2.36
CA ASP A 329 0.82 -3.56 2.09
C ASP A 329 1.69 -4.81 2.31
N ALA A 330 1.52 -5.51 3.43
CA ALA A 330 2.35 -6.67 3.78
C ALA A 330 2.09 -7.87 2.86
N THR A 331 0.83 -8.10 2.49
CA THR A 331 0.40 -9.30 1.76
C THR A 331 0.44 -9.08 0.24
N CYS A 332 -0.06 -7.94 -0.25
CA CYS A 332 -0.30 -7.77 -1.68
C CYS A 332 0.85 -7.04 -2.41
N SER A 333 1.71 -6.30 -1.69
CA SER A 333 2.81 -5.55 -2.32
C SER A 333 3.94 -6.41 -2.88
N GLN A 334 3.92 -7.72 -2.64
CA GLN A 334 5.00 -8.62 -3.02
C GLN A 334 4.84 -9.16 -4.45
N CYS A 335 3.61 -9.32 -4.93
CA CYS A 335 3.35 -9.93 -6.23
C CYS A 335 3.25 -8.88 -7.36
N HIS A 336 2.60 -7.75 -7.09
CA HIS A 336 2.42 -6.66 -8.05
C HIS A 336 2.44 -5.30 -7.34
N ALA A 337 2.46 -4.20 -8.10
CA ALA A 337 2.17 -2.90 -7.51
C ALA A 337 0.77 -2.96 -6.89
N ILE A 338 0.62 -2.55 -5.63
CA ILE A 338 -0.69 -2.55 -4.98
C ILE A 338 -1.62 -1.66 -5.82
N PRO A 339 -2.72 -2.19 -6.38
CA PRO A 339 -3.65 -1.37 -7.13
C PRO A 339 -4.24 -0.32 -6.19
N ASP A 340 -4.41 0.91 -6.70
CA ASP A 340 -5.19 1.92 -5.97
C ASP A 340 -6.58 1.32 -5.65
N PRO A 341 -7.06 1.37 -4.39
CA PRO A 341 -8.41 0.96 -4.05
C PRO A 341 -9.49 1.52 -4.98
N LYS A 342 -9.28 2.71 -5.57
CA LYS A 342 -10.17 3.34 -6.55
C LYS A 342 -10.15 2.70 -7.94
N HIS A 343 -9.32 1.68 -8.17
CA HIS A 343 -9.28 0.94 -9.42
C HIS A 343 -10.55 0.13 -9.67
N LEU A 344 -11.15 -0.42 -8.61
CA LEU A 344 -12.38 -1.22 -8.67
C LEU A 344 -13.51 -0.55 -7.89
N THR A 345 -14.75 -0.94 -8.20
CA THR A 345 -15.90 -0.65 -7.35
C THR A 345 -15.91 -1.54 -6.10
N ALA A 346 -16.69 -1.20 -5.08
CA ALA A 346 -16.83 -1.99 -3.87
C ALA A 346 -17.25 -3.43 -4.18
N ASN A 347 -18.15 -3.62 -5.16
CA ASN A 347 -18.54 -4.96 -5.62
C ASN A 347 -17.45 -5.63 -6.46
N GLY A 348 -16.66 -4.87 -7.23
CA GLY A 348 -15.53 -5.39 -8.01
C GLY A 348 -14.44 -5.99 -7.12
N TRP A 349 -14.16 -5.38 -5.96
CA TRP A 349 -13.16 -5.88 -5.02
C TRP A 349 -13.49 -7.27 -4.44
N VAL A 350 -14.77 -7.64 -4.34
CA VAL A 350 -15.16 -9.00 -3.90
C VAL A 350 -14.57 -10.07 -4.81
N GLN A 351 -14.71 -9.87 -6.12
CA GLN A 351 -14.17 -10.81 -7.11
C GLN A 351 -12.64 -10.67 -7.24
N GLY A 352 -12.13 -9.44 -7.20
CA GLY A 352 -10.69 -9.16 -7.28
C GLY A 352 -9.91 -9.85 -6.16
N LEU A 353 -10.35 -9.72 -4.91
CA LEU A 353 -9.68 -10.35 -3.77
C LEU A 353 -9.87 -11.88 -3.78
N LYS A 354 -11.04 -12.37 -4.19
CA LYS A 354 -11.32 -13.81 -4.32
C LYS A 354 -10.41 -14.49 -5.36
N ALA A 355 -10.14 -13.82 -6.49
CA ALA A 355 -9.21 -14.33 -7.50
C ALA A 355 -7.78 -14.52 -6.97
N MET A 356 -7.44 -13.78 -5.91
CA MET A 356 -6.12 -13.81 -5.27
C MET A 356 -6.04 -14.73 -4.05
N GLN A 357 -7.15 -15.34 -3.61
CA GLN A 357 -7.23 -16.10 -2.36
C GLN A 357 -6.25 -17.28 -2.27
N GLN A 358 -5.84 -17.84 -3.41
CA GLN A 358 -4.85 -18.91 -3.48
C GLN A 358 -3.39 -18.45 -3.27
N TYR A 359 -3.13 -17.13 -3.35
CA TYR A 359 -1.78 -16.56 -3.29
C TYR A 359 -1.46 -15.88 -1.95
N TYR A 360 -2.43 -15.79 -1.03
CA TYR A 360 -2.23 -15.26 0.31
C TYR A 360 -2.73 -16.23 1.39
N MET A 361 -2.25 -16.02 2.62
CA MET A 361 -2.55 -16.86 3.79
C MET A 361 -3.21 -16.02 4.89
N LEU A 362 -4.30 -15.33 4.54
CA LEU A 362 -5.11 -14.55 5.47
C LEU A 362 -6.18 -15.44 6.08
N ASP A 363 -6.45 -15.25 7.38
CA ASP A 363 -7.64 -15.83 7.99
C ASP A 363 -8.92 -15.10 7.57
N LYS A 364 -10.08 -15.61 7.99
CA LYS A 364 -11.38 -15.07 7.57
C LYS A 364 -11.63 -13.64 8.06
N ASP A 365 -11.14 -13.26 9.24
CA ASP A 365 -11.33 -11.91 9.78
C ASP A 365 -10.33 -10.92 9.15
N GLU A 366 -9.10 -11.36 8.90
CA GLU A 366 -8.08 -10.64 8.13
C GLU A 366 -8.58 -10.35 6.70
N GLU A 367 -9.06 -11.37 5.99
CA GLU A 367 -9.60 -11.24 4.62
C GLU A 367 -10.81 -10.29 4.58
N ARG A 368 -11.74 -10.40 5.53
CA ARG A 368 -12.91 -9.51 5.61
C ARG A 368 -12.53 -8.07 5.94
N THR A 369 -11.58 -7.87 6.85
CA THR A 369 -11.11 -6.52 7.22
C THR A 369 -10.43 -5.87 6.03
N LEU A 370 -9.56 -6.60 5.32
CA LEU A 370 -8.93 -6.15 4.08
C LEU A 370 -9.98 -5.83 3.00
N LEU A 371 -10.95 -6.72 2.77
CA LEU A 371 -12.00 -6.52 1.78
C LEU A 371 -12.79 -5.25 2.09
N LYS A 372 -13.23 -5.06 3.33
CA LYS A 372 -13.95 -3.85 3.74
C LYS A 372 -13.12 -2.59 3.58
N TYR A 373 -11.83 -2.63 3.92
CA TYR A 373 -10.94 -1.50 3.69
C TYR A 373 -10.88 -1.13 2.20
N LEU A 374 -10.73 -2.12 1.32
CA LEU A 374 -10.74 -1.90 -0.13
C LEU A 374 -12.08 -1.36 -0.64
N GLN A 375 -13.19 -1.86 -0.10
CA GLN A 375 -14.55 -1.42 -0.45
C GLN A 375 -14.88 0.00 0.01
N ASP A 376 -14.45 0.38 1.22
CA ASP A 376 -14.64 1.73 1.78
C ASP A 376 -13.75 2.79 1.12
N ASN A 377 -12.72 2.35 0.40
CA ASN A 377 -11.82 3.20 -0.40
C ASN A 377 -11.99 2.99 -1.92
N ALA A 378 -13.04 2.27 -2.33
CA ALA A 378 -13.30 1.94 -3.72
C ALA A 378 -13.69 3.16 -4.58
N LYS A 379 -13.75 2.97 -5.90
CA LYS A 379 -14.14 4.02 -6.85
C LYS A 379 -15.49 4.66 -6.54
N ASP A 380 -16.43 3.85 -6.08
CA ASP A 380 -17.82 4.18 -5.74
C ASP A 380 -18.06 4.18 -4.22
N ALA A 381 -16.99 4.30 -3.42
CA ALA A 381 -17.13 4.53 -1.99
C ALA A 381 -17.91 5.84 -1.74
N PRO A 382 -18.77 5.89 -0.70
CA PRO A 382 -19.41 7.15 -0.32
C PRO A 382 -18.33 8.18 -0.02
N VAL A 383 -18.43 9.39 -0.58
CA VAL A 383 -17.51 10.48 -0.20
C VAL A 383 -17.70 10.71 1.29
N ALA A 384 -16.66 10.46 2.09
CA ALA A 384 -16.69 10.75 3.52
C ALA A 384 -17.16 12.20 3.70
N ALA A 385 -18.27 12.40 4.41
CA ALA A 385 -18.62 13.74 4.86
C ALA A 385 -17.40 14.28 5.61
N PRO A 386 -16.93 15.51 5.30
CA PRO A 386 -15.77 16.07 5.98
C PRO A 386 -16.03 15.99 7.48
N GLN A 387 -15.14 15.28 8.19
CA GLN A 387 -15.15 15.28 9.64
C GLN A 387 -15.06 16.74 10.06
N ALA A 388 -16.11 17.23 10.74
CA ALA A 388 -16.07 18.54 11.37
C ALA A 388 -14.83 18.54 12.26
N ALA A 389 -13.94 19.50 12.01
CA ALA A 389 -12.82 19.76 12.90
C ALA A 389 -13.39 20.07 14.29
N GLU A 390 -13.06 19.23 15.28
CA GLU A 390 -13.06 19.63 16.68
C GLU A 390 -11.74 20.34 17.01
#